data_AF-A0A1B6GPV7-F1
#
_entry.id   AF-A0A1B6GPV7-F1
#
_cell.length_a   1.000
_cell.length_b   1.000
_cell.length_c   1.000
_cell.angle_alpha   90.00
_cell.angle_beta   90.00
_cell.angle_gamma   90.00
#
_symmetry.space_group_name_H-M   'P 1'
#
loop_
_entity.id
_entity.type
_entity.pdbx_description
1 polymer ?
#
loop_
_entity_poly.entity_id
_entity_poly.type
_entity_poly.pdbx_seq_one_letter_code
_entity_poly.pdbx_strand_id
1 'polypeptide(L)'
;MKNAVYTPKDSLVFGGNFLHSYCIDKQLRIAQVEDTTHVPQKFRYPFFTEMLWYVLERYVYFLLGNTHLYDAQPNPAYPNPEHIHLTPQELQGIKAIVGYLHSLPQNKKNVPDLIKDPIALIKDVRTLVEQHRHDNHQLASTGRPILLSMADKRKNYERQMNIVKNFSNHSPVGKMRP
;
A
#
# COMPACT_ATOMS: atom_id res chain seq x y z
N MET A 1 -0.67 8.87 22.94
CA MET A 1 -1.12 10.21 23.34
C MET A 1 -2.64 10.21 23.27
N LYS A 2 -3.34 10.47 24.37
CA LYS A 2 -4.79 10.68 24.37
C LYS A 2 -5.02 12.19 24.26
N ASN A 3 -5.96 12.62 23.42
CA ASN A 3 -6.36 14.03 23.32
C ASN A 3 -7.73 14.21 23.99
N ALA A 4 -7.96 15.43 24.48
CA ALA A 4 -9.26 15.91 24.92
C ALA A 4 -9.43 17.31 24.32
N VAL A 5 -10.64 17.63 23.88
CA VAL A 5 -10.94 18.90 23.20
C VAL A 5 -11.94 19.68 24.04
N TYR A 6 -11.65 20.96 24.25
CA TYR A 6 -12.56 21.91 24.89
C TYR A 6 -12.87 23.03 23.91
N THR A 7 -14.17 23.31 23.70
CA THR A 7 -14.66 24.31 22.76
C THR A 7 -15.24 25.50 23.54
N PRO A 8 -14.46 26.58 23.78
CA PRO A 8 -14.88 27.70 24.64
C PRO A 8 -15.88 28.67 23.97
N LYS A 9 -16.01 28.61 22.64
CA LYS A 9 -16.93 29.43 21.83
C LYS A 9 -17.43 28.60 20.65
N ASP A 10 -18.62 28.91 20.16
CA ASP A 10 -19.22 28.23 19.01
C ASP A 10 -18.25 28.24 17.82
N SER A 11 -17.95 27.04 17.33
CA SER A 11 -16.89 26.81 16.35
C SER A 11 -17.36 25.79 15.31
N LEU A 12 -17.02 26.04 14.04
CA LEU A 12 -17.16 25.09 12.96
C LEU A 12 -15.76 24.54 12.60
N VAL A 13 -15.63 23.22 12.58
CA VAL A 13 -14.34 22.54 12.33
C VAL A 13 -14.48 21.63 11.13
N PHE A 14 -13.49 21.69 10.23
CA PHE A 14 -13.30 20.71 9.17
C PHE A 14 -12.12 19.82 9.52
N GLY A 15 -12.32 18.50 9.44
CA GLY A 15 -11.29 17.52 9.76
C GLY A 15 -11.62 16.14 9.19
N GLY A 16 -10.70 15.20 9.33
CA GLY A 16 -10.86 13.83 8.87
C GLY A 16 -9.80 12.91 9.46
N ASN A 17 -10.10 11.61 9.48
CA ASN A 17 -9.18 10.57 9.93
C ASN A 17 -8.71 9.76 8.72
N PHE A 18 -7.44 9.36 8.71
CA PHE A 18 -6.87 8.53 7.66
C PHE A 18 -5.91 7.49 8.26
N LEU A 19 -5.81 6.34 7.60
CA LEU A 19 -4.83 5.30 7.88
C LEU A 19 -3.67 5.43 6.91
N HIS A 20 -2.45 5.09 7.35
CA HIS A 20 -1.24 5.23 6.53
C HIS A 20 -0.16 4.20 6.88
N SER A 21 0.74 3.91 5.95
CA SER A 21 1.73 2.83 6.09
C SER A 21 2.84 3.08 7.12
N TYR A 22 3.13 4.34 7.48
CA TYR A 22 4.27 4.69 8.34
C TYR A 22 4.11 4.39 9.84
N CYS A 23 2.92 4.03 10.32
CA CYS A 23 2.66 3.75 11.75
C CYS A 23 1.64 2.62 11.94
N ILE A 24 1.74 1.57 11.12
CA ILE A 24 0.80 0.46 11.12
C ILE A 24 0.71 -0.21 12.51
N ASP A 25 1.83 -0.39 13.21
CA ASP A 25 1.86 -1.01 14.54
C ASP A 25 0.93 -0.32 15.54
N LYS A 26 0.91 1.03 15.51
CA LYS A 26 0.05 1.83 16.38
C LYS A 26 -1.42 1.65 16.01
N GLN A 27 -1.73 1.58 14.71
CA GLN A 27 -3.10 1.35 14.22
C GLN A 27 -3.60 -0.03 14.65
N LEU A 28 -2.78 -1.08 14.50
CA LEU A 28 -3.09 -2.43 14.98
C LEU A 28 -3.28 -2.48 16.49
N ARG A 29 -2.43 -1.77 17.25
CA ARG A 29 -2.57 -1.67 18.70
C ARG A 29 -3.87 -1.01 19.12
N ILE A 30 -4.30 0.04 18.42
CA ILE A 30 -5.59 0.69 18.69
C ILE A 30 -6.75 -0.29 18.42
N ALA A 31 -6.73 -1.01 17.30
CA ALA A 31 -7.74 -2.02 16.98
C ALA A 31 -7.85 -3.10 18.08
N GLN A 32 -6.72 -3.59 18.60
CA GLN A 32 -6.70 -4.54 19.72
C GLN A 32 -7.30 -3.95 21.01
N VAL A 33 -7.06 -2.66 21.28
CA VAL A 33 -7.64 -1.98 22.44
C VAL A 33 -9.15 -1.83 22.26
N GLU A 34 -9.63 -1.45 21.08
CA GLU A 34 -11.06 -1.37 20.76
C GLU A 34 -11.77 -2.72 20.94
N ASP A 35 -11.11 -3.82 20.55
CA ASP A 35 -11.59 -5.18 20.79
C ASP A 35 -11.68 -5.51 22.28
N THR A 36 -10.60 -5.30 23.02
CA THR A 36 -10.50 -5.64 24.45
C THR A 36 -11.46 -4.80 25.31
N THR A 37 -11.69 -3.56 24.90
CA THR A 37 -12.61 -2.63 25.60
C THR A 37 -14.05 -2.71 25.09
N HIS A 38 -14.34 -3.63 24.16
CA HIS A 38 -15.67 -3.86 23.61
C HIS A 38 -16.30 -2.60 23.00
N VAL A 39 -15.50 -1.76 22.32
CA VAL A 39 -16.03 -0.60 21.59
C VAL A 39 -17.09 -1.07 20.58
N PRO A 40 -18.30 -0.50 20.55
CA PRO A 40 -19.32 -0.90 19.59
C PRO A 40 -18.87 -0.73 18.14
N GLN A 41 -19.21 -1.67 17.26
CA GLN A 41 -18.73 -1.70 15.86
C GLN A 41 -19.04 -0.42 15.07
N LYS A 42 -20.17 0.24 15.34
CA LYS A 42 -20.55 1.52 14.70
C LYS A 42 -19.58 2.69 14.98
N PHE A 43 -18.71 2.55 15.97
CA PHE A 43 -17.68 3.54 16.32
C PHE A 43 -16.27 3.11 15.90
N ARG A 44 -16.12 1.91 15.32
CA ARG A 44 -14.83 1.42 14.85
C ARG A 44 -14.64 1.76 13.38
N TYR A 45 -13.40 1.70 12.93
CA TYR A 45 -13.10 1.88 11.52
C TYR A 45 -13.76 0.75 10.69
N PRO A 46 -14.60 1.09 9.70
CA PRO A 46 -15.30 0.10 8.89
C PRO A 46 -14.30 -0.69 8.03
N PHE A 47 -14.52 -1.99 7.90
CA PHE A 47 -13.70 -2.88 7.04
C PHE A 47 -12.19 -2.82 7.33
N PHE A 48 -11.79 -2.54 8.59
CA PHE A 48 -10.38 -2.40 8.95
C PHE A 48 -9.53 -3.62 8.57
N THR A 49 -9.97 -4.82 8.96
CA THR A 49 -9.23 -6.06 8.65
C THR A 49 -9.17 -6.34 7.14
N GLU A 50 -10.27 -6.13 6.41
CA GLU A 50 -10.32 -6.25 4.95
C GLU A 50 -9.33 -5.31 4.26
N MET A 51 -9.25 -4.06 4.74
CA MET A 51 -8.30 -3.06 4.24
C MET A 51 -6.85 -3.52 4.42
N LEU A 52 -6.50 -4.18 5.53
CA LEU A 52 -5.16 -4.72 5.75
C LEU A 52 -4.78 -5.77 4.69
N TRP A 53 -5.72 -6.61 4.25
CA TRP A 53 -5.47 -7.56 3.17
C TRP A 53 -5.17 -6.86 1.85
N TYR A 54 -5.89 -5.78 1.53
CA TYR A 54 -5.60 -4.98 0.34
C TYR A 54 -4.26 -4.24 0.43
N VAL A 55 -3.84 -3.81 1.61
CA VAL A 55 -2.50 -3.23 1.82
C VAL A 55 -1.42 -4.25 1.48
N LEU A 56 -1.54 -5.49 1.98
CA LEU A 56 -0.61 -6.57 1.66
C LEU A 56 -0.57 -6.88 0.15
N GLU A 57 -1.75 -7.02 -0.48
CA GLU A 57 -1.86 -7.24 -1.93
C GLU A 57 -1.17 -6.12 -2.71
N ARG A 58 -1.35 -4.85 -2.29
CA ARG A 58 -0.72 -3.70 -2.93
C ARG A 58 0.81 -3.79 -2.89
N TYR A 59 1.39 -4.15 -1.74
CA TYR A 59 2.84 -4.31 -1.61
C TYR A 59 3.38 -5.44 -2.50
N VAL A 60 2.71 -6.59 -2.49
CA VAL A 60 3.08 -7.73 -3.36
C VAL A 60 3.00 -7.33 -4.83
N TYR A 61 1.93 -6.64 -5.24
CA TYR A 61 1.76 -6.14 -6.59
C TYR A 61 2.89 -5.19 -7.02
N PHE A 62 3.26 -4.23 -6.17
CA PHE A 62 4.27 -3.24 -6.53
C PHE A 62 5.71 -3.76 -6.48
N LEU A 63 6.03 -4.66 -5.55
CA LEU A 63 7.40 -5.12 -5.34
C LEU A 63 7.72 -6.45 -6.03
N LEU A 64 6.75 -7.36 -6.12
CA LEU A 64 6.92 -8.66 -6.76
C LEU A 64 6.27 -8.73 -8.15
N GLY A 65 5.42 -7.78 -8.51
CA GLY A 65 4.68 -7.79 -9.79
C GLY A 65 3.53 -8.81 -9.84
N ASN A 66 3.33 -9.58 -8.77
CA ASN A 66 2.25 -10.58 -8.67
C ASN A 66 0.97 -9.92 -8.17
N THR A 67 -0.17 -10.24 -8.79
CA THR A 67 -1.48 -9.82 -8.29
C THR A 67 -2.26 -10.99 -7.72
N HIS A 68 -2.92 -10.74 -6.59
CA HIS A 68 -3.78 -11.71 -5.92
C HIS A 68 -5.28 -11.34 -6.02
N LEU A 69 -5.65 -10.36 -6.85
CA LEU A 69 -7.04 -9.95 -7.05
C LEU A 69 -7.69 -10.62 -8.27
N TYR A 70 -9.01 -10.85 -8.20
CA TYR A 70 -9.86 -11.14 -9.37
C TYR A 70 -9.80 -10.00 -10.39
N ASP A 71 -9.73 -10.35 -11.68
CA ASP A 71 -9.70 -9.43 -12.84
C ASP A 71 -8.65 -8.31 -12.83
N ALA A 72 -7.59 -8.47 -12.03
CA ALA A 72 -6.48 -7.54 -12.06
C ALA A 72 -5.83 -7.52 -13.44
N GLN A 73 -5.78 -6.34 -14.04
CA GLN A 73 -4.99 -6.12 -15.24
C GLN A 73 -3.52 -6.38 -14.89
N PRO A 74 -2.79 -7.15 -15.72
CA PRO A 74 -1.36 -7.32 -15.54
C PRO A 74 -0.71 -5.93 -15.44
N ASN A 75 0.21 -5.76 -14.50
CA ASN A 75 0.87 -4.47 -14.29
C ASN A 75 1.50 -3.99 -15.61
N PRO A 76 1.03 -2.88 -16.22
CA PRO A 76 1.65 -2.36 -17.43
C PRO A 76 2.99 -1.67 -17.14
N ALA A 77 3.44 -1.64 -15.88
CA ALA A 77 4.74 -1.10 -15.49
C ALA A 77 5.79 -2.22 -15.41
N TYR A 78 6.62 -2.24 -16.45
CA TYR A 78 7.98 -2.75 -16.63
C TYR A 78 8.72 -3.21 -15.36
N PRO A 79 9.56 -4.25 -15.44
CA PRO A 79 10.54 -4.55 -14.39
C PRO A 79 11.35 -3.28 -14.17
N ASN A 80 11.17 -2.62 -13.03
CA ASN A 80 12.06 -1.55 -12.64
C ASN A 80 13.41 -2.25 -12.41
N PRO A 81 14.47 -1.97 -13.19
CA PRO A 81 15.75 -2.68 -13.04
C PRO A 81 16.38 -2.42 -11.66
N GLU A 82 15.94 -1.35 -11.00
CA GLU A 82 16.44 -0.90 -9.72
C GLU A 82 15.56 -1.42 -8.58
N HIS A 83 16.24 -2.07 -7.64
CA HIS A 83 15.67 -2.57 -6.40
C HIS A 83 15.04 -1.42 -5.58
N ILE A 84 13.74 -1.54 -5.30
CA ILE A 84 13.02 -0.56 -4.48
C ILE A 84 13.32 -0.86 -3.00
N HIS A 85 13.88 0.09 -2.27
CA HIS A 85 14.14 -0.06 -0.85
C HIS A 85 12.94 0.39 0.00
N LEU A 86 12.52 -0.45 0.94
CA LEU A 86 11.52 -0.16 1.96
C LEU A 86 12.13 0.55 3.15
N THR A 87 11.36 1.45 3.76
CA THR A 87 11.74 1.98 5.07
C THR A 87 11.56 0.91 6.15
N PRO A 88 12.31 0.99 7.26
CA PRO A 88 12.12 0.09 8.41
C PRO A 88 10.68 0.04 8.90
N GLN A 89 10.00 1.18 8.90
CA GLN A 89 8.63 1.33 9.37
C GLN A 89 7.64 0.60 8.45
N GLU A 90 7.82 0.67 7.13
CA GLU A 90 7.00 -0.09 6.18
C GLU A 90 7.24 -1.59 6.34
N LEU A 91 8.50 -2.02 6.40
CA LEU A 91 8.84 -3.45 6.56
C LEU A 91 8.32 -4.01 7.89
N GLN A 92 8.46 -3.26 8.99
CA GLN A 92 7.89 -3.61 10.29
C GLN A 92 6.36 -3.66 10.24
N GLY A 93 5.73 -2.67 9.61
CA GLY A 93 4.28 -2.62 9.44
C GLY A 93 3.73 -3.81 8.65
N ILE A 94 4.38 -4.20 7.55
CA ILE A 94 4.01 -5.39 6.77
C ILE A 94 4.09 -6.65 7.63
N LYS A 95 5.19 -6.84 8.38
CA LYS A 95 5.35 -7.96 9.33
C LYS A 95 4.27 -7.96 10.40
N ALA A 96 3.94 -6.79 10.93
CA ALA A 96 2.93 -6.64 11.97
C ALA A 96 1.52 -6.96 11.47
N ILE A 97 1.17 -6.60 10.23
CA ILE A 97 -0.11 -7.00 9.62
C ILE A 97 -0.19 -8.51 9.51
N VAL A 98 0.85 -9.17 9.01
CA VAL A 98 0.89 -10.65 8.90
C VAL A 98 0.73 -11.29 10.27
N GLY A 99 1.47 -10.80 11.28
CA GLY A 99 1.34 -11.28 12.66
C GLY A 99 -0.07 -11.08 13.23
N TYR A 100 -0.68 -9.92 13.01
CA TYR A 100 -2.04 -9.61 13.42
C TYR A 100 -3.05 -10.56 12.75
N LEU A 101 -3.03 -10.70 11.42
CA LEU A 101 -3.93 -11.59 10.68
C LEU A 101 -3.78 -13.07 11.09
N HIS A 102 -2.57 -13.51 11.42
CA HIS A 102 -2.33 -14.86 11.95
C HIS A 102 -2.90 -15.06 13.36
N SER A 103 -2.92 -14.01 14.20
CA SER A 103 -3.46 -14.08 15.55
C SER A 103 -5.00 -14.10 15.60
N LEU A 104 -5.67 -13.67 14.51
CA LEU A 104 -7.13 -13.65 14.44
C LEU A 104 -7.71 -15.07 14.25
N PRO A 105 -8.86 -15.37 14.88
CA PRO A 105 -9.58 -16.60 14.60
C PRO A 105 -10.11 -16.59 13.17
N GLN A 106 -10.29 -17.77 12.58
CA GLN A 106 -10.61 -17.92 11.15
C GLN A 106 -11.86 -17.12 10.71
N ASN A 107 -12.88 -17.05 11.56
CA ASN A 107 -14.13 -16.32 11.33
C ASN A 107 -14.01 -14.79 11.44
N LYS A 108 -12.87 -14.26 11.91
CA LYS A 108 -12.59 -12.82 12.02
C LYS A 108 -11.50 -12.35 11.07
N LYS A 109 -10.97 -13.24 10.23
CA LYS A 109 -9.96 -12.87 9.24
C LYS A 109 -10.50 -11.91 8.19
N ASN A 110 -11.81 -11.88 7.95
CA ASN A 110 -12.49 -10.96 7.04
C ASN A 110 -11.71 -10.81 5.73
N VAL A 111 -11.49 -11.95 5.06
CA VAL A 111 -10.80 -11.96 3.76
C VAL A 111 -11.76 -11.37 2.73
N PRO A 112 -11.39 -10.30 2.02
CA PRO A 112 -12.25 -9.72 0.98
C PRO A 112 -12.48 -10.69 -0.18
N ASP A 113 -13.69 -10.69 -0.73
CA ASP A 113 -14.09 -11.56 -1.86
C ASP A 113 -13.22 -11.37 -3.12
N LEU A 114 -12.63 -10.18 -3.28
CA LEU A 114 -11.75 -9.90 -4.42
C LEU A 114 -10.40 -10.64 -4.33
N ILE A 115 -10.01 -11.18 -3.17
CA ILE A 115 -8.74 -11.88 -3.02
C ILE A 115 -8.91 -13.34 -3.42
N LYS A 116 -8.18 -13.75 -4.47
CA LYS A 116 -8.22 -15.10 -5.05
C LYS A 116 -7.76 -16.17 -4.08
N ASP A 117 -6.56 -15.97 -3.52
CA ASP A 117 -5.90 -16.93 -2.66
C ASP A 117 -5.20 -16.18 -1.51
N PRO A 118 -5.82 -16.09 -0.32
CA PRO A 118 -5.21 -15.43 0.82
C PRO A 118 -3.96 -16.15 1.33
N ILE A 119 -3.82 -17.46 1.08
CA ILE A 119 -2.67 -18.24 1.53
C ILE A 119 -1.48 -17.94 0.63
N ALA A 120 -1.68 -17.94 -0.70
CA ALA A 120 -0.65 -17.54 -1.65
C ALA A 120 -0.22 -16.09 -1.44
N LEU A 121 -1.16 -15.18 -1.17
CA LEU A 121 -0.82 -13.80 -0.83
C LEU A 121 0.10 -13.71 0.39
N ILE A 122 -0.23 -14.40 1.49
CA ILE A 122 0.62 -14.41 2.70
C ILE A 122 1.99 -15.03 2.42
N LYS A 123 2.07 -16.05 1.56
CA LYS A 123 3.35 -16.63 1.13
C LYS A 123 4.21 -15.61 0.38
N ASP A 124 3.62 -14.89 -0.57
CA ASP A 124 4.32 -13.85 -1.33
C ASP A 124 4.77 -12.70 -0.44
N VAL A 125 3.95 -12.28 0.53
CA VAL A 125 4.34 -11.27 1.53
C VAL A 125 5.54 -11.73 2.34
N ARG A 126 5.61 -13.01 2.74
CA ARG A 126 6.79 -13.55 3.46
C ARG A 126 8.04 -13.51 2.60
N THR A 127 7.93 -13.86 1.32
CA THR A 127 9.03 -13.75 0.35
C THR A 127 9.49 -12.30 0.19
N LEU A 128 8.56 -11.37 0.03
CA LEU A 128 8.83 -9.92 -0.03
C LEU A 128 9.58 -9.45 1.22
N VAL A 129 9.10 -9.81 2.40
CA VAL A 129 9.73 -9.44 3.67
C VAL A 129 11.17 -9.96 3.78
N GLU A 130 11.44 -11.16 3.27
CA GLU A 130 12.77 -11.75 3.26
C GLU A 130 13.69 -11.04 2.25
N GLN A 131 13.20 -10.71 1.06
CA GLN A 131 13.98 -9.98 0.04
C GLN A 131 14.39 -8.57 0.51
N HIS A 132 13.52 -7.90 1.28
CA HIS A 132 13.74 -6.53 1.76
C HIS A 132 14.43 -6.45 3.13
N ARG A 133 14.87 -7.58 3.72
CA ARG A 133 15.46 -7.60 5.07
C ARG A 133 16.77 -6.81 5.21
N HIS A 134 17.44 -6.53 4.09
CA HIS A 134 18.72 -5.83 4.01
C HIS A 134 18.62 -4.50 3.25
N ASP A 135 17.42 -3.92 3.19
CA ASP A 135 17.20 -2.66 2.51
C ASP A 135 18.01 -1.51 3.09
N ASN A 136 18.51 -0.66 2.20
CA ASN A 136 19.25 0.53 2.58
C ASN A 136 18.28 1.69 2.89
N HIS A 137 18.25 2.09 4.16
CA HIS A 137 17.33 3.15 4.63
C HIS A 137 17.56 4.51 3.94
N GLN A 138 18.79 4.79 3.48
CA GLN A 138 19.08 6.05 2.77
C GLN A 138 18.42 6.07 1.40
N LEU A 139 18.37 4.93 0.71
CA LEU A 139 17.73 4.78 -0.60
C LEU A 139 16.21 4.65 -0.49
N ALA A 140 15.69 4.21 0.66
CA ALA A 140 14.25 4.14 0.92
C ALA A 140 13.60 5.52 1.06
N SER A 141 14.37 6.56 1.38
CA SER A 141 13.87 7.93 1.59
C SER A 141 13.69 8.69 0.27
N THR A 142 12.91 8.11 -0.65
CA THR A 142 12.72 8.64 -2.03
C THR A 142 11.82 9.88 -2.09
N GLY A 143 11.15 10.24 -0.98
CA GLY A 143 10.14 11.30 -0.93
C GLY A 143 8.84 10.96 -1.67
N ARG A 144 8.68 9.73 -2.18
CA ARG A 144 7.49 9.24 -2.87
C ARG A 144 6.93 8.01 -2.14
N PRO A 145 5.60 7.92 -1.92
CA PRO A 145 5.03 6.72 -1.34
C PRO A 145 5.13 5.55 -2.33
N ILE A 146 5.50 4.37 -1.83
CA ILE A 146 5.59 3.14 -2.63
C ILE A 146 4.20 2.72 -3.10
N LEU A 147 3.22 2.81 -2.19
CA LEU A 147 1.82 2.61 -2.52
C LEU A 147 1.25 3.87 -3.19
N LEU A 148 1.50 4.02 -4.50
CA LEU A 148 0.91 5.10 -5.28
C LEU A 148 -0.61 4.97 -5.36
N SER A 149 -1.33 6.09 -5.23
CA SER A 149 -2.78 6.10 -5.46
C SER A 149 -3.09 5.78 -6.92
N MET A 150 -4.30 5.30 -7.20
CA MET A 150 -4.73 5.06 -8.59
C MET A 150 -4.68 6.33 -9.45
N ALA A 151 -4.89 7.51 -8.85
CA ALA A 151 -4.76 8.78 -9.54
C ALA A 151 -3.30 9.11 -9.89
N ASP A 152 -2.36 8.77 -8.99
CA ASP A 152 -0.93 8.95 -9.24
C ASP A 152 -0.40 7.95 -10.28
N LYS A 153 -0.95 6.72 -10.30
CA LYS A 153 -0.69 5.75 -11.39
C LYS A 153 -1.05 6.34 -12.75
N ARG A 154 -2.23 6.94 -12.87
CA ARG A 154 -2.71 7.53 -14.13
C ARG A 154 -1.82 8.70 -14.58
N LYS A 155 -1.47 9.61 -13.66
CA LYS A 155 -0.58 10.74 -13.96
C LYS A 155 0.83 10.30 -14.34
N ASN A 156 1.40 9.30 -13.66
CA ASN A 156 2.72 8.77 -14.00
C ASN A 156 2.73 8.04 -15.34
N TYR A 157 1.69 7.26 -15.63
CA TYR A 157 1.52 6.61 -16.93
C TYR A 157 1.40 7.63 -18.07
N GLU A 158 0.56 8.66 -17.90
CA GLU A 158 0.41 9.75 -18.88
C GLU A 158 1.73 10.51 -19.08
N ARG A 159 2.46 10.80 -17.99
CA ARG A 159 3.76 11.49 -18.05
C ARG A 159 4.83 10.65 -18.77
N GLN A 160 4.89 9.35 -18.51
CA GLN A 160 5.85 8.44 -19.17
C GLN A 160 5.52 8.20 -20.64
N MET A 161 4.23 8.05 -21.00
CA MET A 161 3.80 7.93 -22.40
C MET A 161 4.15 9.17 -23.23
N ASN A 162 4.06 10.35 -22.63
CA ASN A 162 4.46 11.60 -23.29
C ASN A 162 5.98 11.67 -23.53
N ILE A 163 6.79 11.13 -22.61
CA ILE A 163 8.24 11.04 -22.77
C ILE A 163 8.59 10.08 -23.92
N VAL A 164 7.99 8.88 -23.96
CA VAL A 164 8.22 7.89 -25.03
C VAL A 164 7.81 8.45 -26.40
N LYS A 165 6.68 9.14 -26.50
CA LYS A 165 6.23 9.80 -27.74
C LYS A 165 7.20 10.89 -28.21
N ASN A 166 7.82 11.64 -27.29
CA ASN A 166 8.81 12.65 -27.63
C ASN A 166 10.11 12.04 -28.18
N PHE A 167 10.50 10.85 -27.72
CA PHE A 167 11.64 10.12 -28.28
C PHE A 167 11.34 9.52 -29.68
N SER A 168 10.10 9.12 -29.95
CA SER A 168 9.70 8.59 -31.26
C SER A 168 9.59 9.65 -32.37
N ASN A 169 9.49 10.94 -32.00
CA ASN A 169 9.37 12.05 -32.95
C ASN A 169 10.71 12.63 -33.42
N HIS A 170 11.85 12.10 -32.96
CA HIS A 170 13.19 12.49 -33.42
C HIS A 170 13.90 11.34 -34.15
N SER A 171 13.35 10.91 -35.28
CA SER A 171 14.10 10.18 -36.31
C SER A 171 14.56 11.18 -37.38
N PRO A 172 15.85 11.24 -37.77
CA PRO A 172 16.31 12.17 -38.80
C PRO A 172 15.79 11.73 -40.16
N VAL A 173 14.95 12.57 -40.77
CA VAL A 173 14.46 12.39 -42.15
C VAL A 173 15.63 12.64 -43.11
N GLY A 174 16.39 11.59 -43.41
CA GLY A 174 17.37 11.57 -44.50
C GLY A 174 16.63 11.50 -45.84
N LYS A 175 16.41 12.64 -46.49
CA LYS A 175 15.95 12.70 -47.89
C LYS A 175 17.10 12.31 -48.82
N MET A 176 17.06 11.13 -49.44
CA MET A 176 17.74 10.91 -50.72
C MET A 176 16.79 11.35 -51.83
N ARG A 177 17.21 12.34 -52.62
CA ARG A 177 16.57 12.72 -53.89
C ARG A 177 17.19 11.90 -55.03
N PRO A 178 16.44 11.66 -56.12
CA PRO A 178 16.78 10.69 -57.17
C PRO A 178 17.97 11.11 -58.03
#